data_AF-A0A8T5SUT6-F1
#
_entry.id   AF-A0A8T5SUT6-F1
#
_cell.length_a   1.000
_cell.length_b   1.000
_cell.length_c   1.000
_cell.angle_alpha   90.00
_cell.angle_beta   90.00
_cell.angle_gamma   90.00
#
_symmetry.space_group_name_H-M   'P 1'
#
loop_
_entity.id
_entity.type
_entity.pdbx_description
1 polymer ?
#
loop_
_entity_poly.entity_id
_entity_poly.type
_entity_poly.pdbx_seq_one_letter_code
_entity_poly.pdbx_strand_id
1 'polypeptide(L)' 'MTGRTCPTERNKERCGCSYPGCPRKGYCCDCIDYHWKHQEVPGCLFPPEAERTYDRSLEYFLDVWNKKLGKK' A
#
# COMPACT_ATOMS: atom_id res chain seq x y z
N MET A 1 19.71 17.83 -3.37
CA MET A 1 18.44 17.12 -3.11
C MET A 1 17.68 17.90 -2.05
N THR A 2 16.79 18.80 -2.47
CA THR A 2 16.02 19.67 -1.57
C THR A 2 14.83 18.90 -0.97
N GLY A 3 14.83 18.69 0.34
CA GLY A 3 13.61 18.73 1.15
C GLY A 3 12.56 17.61 1.02
N ARG A 4 12.94 16.32 1.00
CA ARG A 4 11.94 15.26 1.27
C ARG A 4 11.74 15.11 2.79
N THR A 5 10.76 15.82 3.34
CA THR A 5 10.32 15.62 4.73
C THR A 5 9.30 14.49 4.76
N CYS A 6 9.70 13.30 5.22
CA CYS A 6 8.80 12.17 5.44
C CYS A 6 8.70 11.88 6.95
N PRO A 7 7.51 11.91 7.57
CA PRO A 7 7.35 11.54 8.98
C PRO A 7 7.36 10.01 9.14
N THR A 8 8.50 9.37 8.83
CA THR A 8 8.63 7.92 8.68
C THR A 8 8.21 7.16 9.94
N GLU A 9 8.57 7.62 11.14
CA GLU A 9 8.18 6.95 12.39
C GLU A 9 6.66 6.90 12.57
N ARG A 10 5.98 8.04 12.37
CA ARG A 10 4.51 8.10 12.39
C ARG A 10 3.88 7.25 11.28
N ASN A 11 4.50 7.21 10.10
CA ASN A 11 4.01 6.40 8.99
C ASN A 11 4.13 4.90 9.27
N LYS A 12 5.20 4.46 9.94
CA LYS A 12 5.41 3.05 10.33
C LYS A 12 4.28 2.56 11.23
N GLU A 13 3.81 3.38 12.18
CA GLU A 13 2.68 3.07 13.06
C GLU A 13 1.38 2.77 12.30
N ARG A 14 1.20 3.41 11.14
CA ARG A 14 -0.02 3.29 10.31
C ARG A 14 0.18 2.39 9.08
N CYS A 15 1.38 1.85 8.89
CA CYS A 15 1.70 1.10 7.69
C CYS A 15 1.05 -0.29 7.74
N GLY A 16 0.00 -0.48 6.96
CA GLY A 16 -0.71 -1.76 6.83
C GLY A 16 0.01 -2.84 6.02
N CYS A 17 1.21 -2.59 5.47
CA CYS A 17 1.93 -3.59 4.67
C CYS A 17 2.25 -4.84 5.50
N SER A 18 1.72 -5.98 5.05
CA SER A 18 1.86 -7.29 5.68
C SER A 18 3.17 -8.00 5.32
N TYR A 19 3.90 -7.53 4.29
CA TYR A 19 5.13 -8.16 3.83
C TYR A 19 6.24 -8.08 4.90
N PRO A 20 6.74 -9.24 5.40
CA PRO A 20 7.83 -9.26 6.37
C PRO A 20 9.10 -8.61 5.82
N GLY A 21 9.72 -7.73 6.61
CA GLY A 21 10.99 -7.10 6.22
C GLY A 21 10.89 -6.08 5.08
N CYS A 22 9.70 -5.54 4.77
CA CYS A 22 9.53 -4.54 3.71
C CYS A 22 10.52 -3.36 3.86
N PRO A 23 11.44 -3.15 2.90
CA PRO A 23 12.47 -2.10 3.01
C PRO A 23 11.89 -0.69 2.89
N ARG A 24 10.65 -0.56 2.40
CA ARG A 24 9.95 0.72 2.18
C ARG A 24 8.95 1.04 3.30
N LYS A 25 8.94 0.27 4.40
CA LYS A 25 7.97 0.44 5.49
C LYS A 25 8.10 1.83 6.12
N GLY A 26 7.02 2.61 6.06
CA GLY A 26 6.97 4.00 6.53
C GLY A 26 7.45 5.06 5.52
N TYR A 27 8.06 4.66 4.40
CA TYR A 27 8.49 5.55 3.33
C TYR A 27 7.45 5.59 2.22
N CYS A 28 6.31 6.26 2.47
CA CYS A 28 5.13 6.18 1.62
C CYS A 28 5.38 6.58 0.16
N CYS A 29 6.20 7.62 -0.09
CA CYS A 29 6.54 8.03 -1.45
C CYS A 29 7.28 6.92 -2.22
N ASP A 30 8.23 6.25 -1.56
CA ASP A 30 9.01 5.16 -2.18
C ASP A 30 8.15 3.90 -2.34
N CYS A 31 7.20 3.68 -1.43
CA CYS A 31 6.23 2.59 -1.51
C CYS A 31 5.30 2.75 -2.71
N ILE A 32 4.73 3.95 -2.92
CA ILE A 32 3.86 4.25 -4.06
C ILE A 32 4.65 4.13 -5.36
N ASP A 33 5.81 4.78 -5.46
CA ASP A 33 6.64 4.74 -6.68
C ASP A 33 7.01 3.31 -7.08
N TYR A 34 7.38 2.46 -6.11
CA TYR A 34 7.69 1.06 -6.36
C TYR A 34 6.48 0.29 -6.87
N HIS A 35 5.38 0.25 -6.12
CA HIS A 35 4.22 -0.57 -6.50
C HIS A 35 3.58 -0.08 -7.80
N TRP A 36 3.51 1.24 -8.02
CA TRP A 36 2.92 1.79 -9.24
C TRP A 36 3.66 1.37 -10.51
N LYS A 37 4.99 1.24 -10.46
CA LYS A 37 5.81 0.72 -11.58
C LYS A 37 5.51 -0.74 -11.92
N HIS A 38 4.90 -1.49 -11.00
CA HIS A 38 4.53 -2.89 -11.16
C HIS A 38 3.02 -3.09 -11.40
N GLN A 39 2.27 -2.01 -11.68
CA GLN A 39 0.79 -2.05 -11.73
C GLN A 39 0.16 -2.59 -10.44
N GLU A 40 0.79 -2.28 -9.31
CA GLU A 40 0.34 -2.62 -7.97
C GLU A 40 0.03 -1.34 -7.17
N VAL A 41 -0.62 -1.51 -6.02
CA VAL A 41 -0.78 -0.45 -5.03
C VAL A 41 -0.25 -0.85 -3.65
N PRO A 42 0.20 0.10 -2.82
CA PRO A 42 0.67 -0.20 -1.47
C PRO A 42 -0.35 -0.97 -0.63
N GLY A 43 0.14 -1.96 0.11
CA GLY A 43 -0.68 -2.79 0.99
C GLY A 43 -1.51 -2.03 2.03
N CYS A 44 -1.05 -0.84 2.44
CA CYS A 44 -1.79 0.01 3.36
C CYS A 44 -3.08 0.60 2.78
N LEU A 45 -3.32 0.47 1.48
CA LEU A 45 -4.56 0.88 0.82
C LEU A 45 -5.59 -0.24 0.70
N PHE A 46 -5.22 -1.47 1.06
CA PHE A 46 -6.12 -2.61 1.10
C PHE A 46 -6.77 -2.77 2.48
N PRO A 47 -8.00 -3.29 2.56
CA PRO A 47 -8.55 -3.83 3.79
C PRO A 47 -7.64 -4.93 4.37
N PRO A 48 -7.58 -5.10 5.71
CA PRO A 48 -6.70 -6.09 6.34
C PRO A 48 -6.91 -7.52 5.84
N GLU A 49 -8.14 -7.90 5.51
CA GLU A 49 -8.48 -9.20 4.94
C GLU A 49 -7.90 -9.41 3.54
N ALA A 50 -7.88 -8.37 2.71
CA ALA A 50 -7.37 -8.42 1.34
C ALA A 50 -5.83 -8.38 1.32
N GLU A 51 -5.20 -7.52 2.13
CA GLU A 51 -3.73 -7.40 2.20
C GLU A 51 -3.03 -8.69 2.68
N ARG A 52 -3.76 -9.58 3.37
CA ARG A 52 -3.24 -10.90 3.77
C ARG A 52 -3.08 -11.87 2.60
N THR A 53 -3.73 -11.60 1.46
CA THR A 53 -3.57 -12.43 0.25
C THR A 53 -2.28 -12.12 -0.50
N TYR A 54 -1.63 -10.99 -0.20
CA TYR A 54 -0.46 -10.45 -0.88
C TYR A 54 -0.65 -10.11 -2.37
N ASP A 55 -1.86 -10.29 -2.91
CA ASP A 55 -2.19 -9.75 -4.23
C ASP A 55 -2.33 -8.23 -4.09
N ARG A 56 -1.37 -7.50 -4.68
CA ARG A 56 -1.35 -6.04 -4.68
C ARG A 56 -1.67 -5.45 -6.04
N SER A 57 -2.10 -6.27 -7.00
CA SER A 57 -2.45 -5.83 -8.34
C SER A 57 -3.53 -4.75 -8.32
N LEU A 58 -3.48 -3.85 -9.31
CA LEU A 58 -4.52 -2.85 -9.52
C LEU A 58 -5.89 -3.50 -9.75
N GLU A 59 -5.94 -4.63 -10.45
CA GLU A 59 -7.14 -5.41 -10.70
C GLU A 59 -7.78 -5.89 -9.40
N TYR A 60 -6.99 -6.50 -8.51
CA TYR A 60 -7.49 -6.96 -7.21
C TYR A 60 -7.90 -5.79 -6.31
N PHE A 61 -7.15 -4.69 -6.32
CA PHE A 61 -7.52 -3.47 -5.59
C PHE A 61 -8.90 -2.94 -6.01
N LEU A 62 -9.13 -2.82 -7.31
CA LEU A 62 -10.40 -2.34 -7.86
C LEU A 62 -11.55 -3.29 -7.50
N ASP A 63 -11.36 -4.60 -7.63
CA ASP A 63 -12.37 -5.60 -7.26
C ASP A 63 -12.75 -5.54 -5.78
N VAL A 64 -11.74 -5.50 -4.89
CA VAL A 64 -11.93 -5.42 -3.43
C VAL A 64 -12.73 -4.18 -3.06
N TRP A 65 -12.39 -3.02 -3.60
CA TRP A 65 -13.07 -1.77 -3.27
C TRP A 65 -14.43 -1.63 -3.95
N ASN A 66 -14.62 -2.17 -5.16
CA ASN A 66 -15.93 -2.21 -5.81
C ASN A 66 -16.93 -2.97 -4.93
N LYS A 67 -16.53 -4.17 -4.47
CA LYS A 67 -17.31 -4.99 -3.53
C LYS A 67 -17.54 -4.29 -2.19
N LYS A 68 -16.49 -3.73 -1.59
CA LYS A 68 -16.56 -3.11 -0.24
C LYS A 68 -17.40 -1.84 -0.21
N LEU A 69 -17.40 -1.04 -1.28
CA LEU A 69 -18.20 0.18 -1.38
C LEU A 69 -19.62 -0.06 -1.90
N GLY A 70 -19.96 -1.31 -2.26
CA GLY A 70 -21.27 -1.64 -2.84
C GLY A 70 -21.54 -0.98 -4.19
N LYS A 71 -20.48 -0.60 -4.91
CA LYS A 71 -20.60 -0.06 -6.26
C LYS A 71 -20.76 -1.25 -7.23
N LYS A 72 -21.80 -1.21 -8.04
CA LYS A 72 -22.02 -2.14 -9.15
C LYS A 72 -21.51 -1.51 -10.42
#